data_AF-A0A5M4B8Q8-F1
#
_entry.id   AF-A0A5M4B8Q8-F1
#
_cell.length_a   1.000
_cell.length_b   1.000
_cell.length_c   1.000
_cell.angle_alpha   90.00
_cell.angle_beta   90.00
_cell.angle_gamma   90.00
#
_symmetry.space_group_name_H-M   'P 1'
#
loop_
_entity.id
_entity.type
_entity.pdbx_description
1 polymer ?
#
loop_
_entity_poly.entity_id
_entity_poly.type
_entity_poly.pdbx_seq_one_letter_code
_entity_poly.pdbx_strand_id
1 'polypeptide(L)'
;MDNFKELWNKDKIGETPEISLEKQQEIRLPLEKIRANMKKEYKWTILSFPFLFIFLFFLKGMYKISVFLMLVGIGILITAYYFSKFRVFYKKINTQSFDTYHSLLNLRYELVLNTELYKSYYLCLVPLVFSAYVLFFFVEQNFQEVAKIFGSMLFFTILFYFYGKTILKNKYGKYILEISELVNQMNNHQDDFQYDRATIKMEKYFSFFENTQPSFVEKFGKSGKVLHIIFWIFILFVALFILGFIVGFFGAMFNNNF
;
A
#
# COMPACT_ATOMS: atom_id res chain seq x y z
N MET A 1 -14.76 40.45 -17.47
CA MET A 1 -15.74 39.50 -16.86
C MET A 1 -16.58 38.82 -17.93
N ASP A 2 -16.88 39.48 -19.06
CA ASP A 2 -17.77 38.94 -20.09
C ASP A 2 -17.20 37.75 -20.86
N ASN A 3 -15.88 37.70 -21.11
CA ASN A 3 -15.21 36.53 -21.71
C ASN A 3 -15.37 35.23 -20.89
N PHE A 4 -15.36 35.32 -19.56
CA PHE A 4 -15.58 34.14 -18.70
C PHE A 4 -17.03 33.66 -18.76
N LYS A 5 -17.98 34.60 -18.91
CA LYS A 5 -19.41 34.31 -19.03
C LYS A 5 -19.73 33.69 -20.39
N GLU A 6 -19.07 34.15 -21.45
CA GLU A 6 -19.14 33.54 -22.79
C GLU A 6 -18.48 32.16 -22.85
N LEU A 7 -17.30 31.98 -22.24
CA LEU A 7 -16.66 30.66 -22.12
C LEU A 7 -17.53 29.69 -21.32
N TRP A 8 -18.10 30.13 -20.19
CA TRP A 8 -19.01 29.33 -19.36
C TRP A 8 -20.35 29.02 -20.05
N ASN A 9 -20.85 29.92 -20.90
CA ASN A 9 -22.05 29.68 -21.70
C ASN A 9 -21.77 28.80 -22.93
N LYS A 10 -20.54 28.81 -23.47
CA LYS A 10 -20.10 27.87 -24.52
C LYS A 10 -19.91 26.45 -23.98
N ASP A 11 -19.47 26.29 -22.73
CA ASP A 11 -19.39 24.99 -22.03
C ASP A 11 -20.76 24.44 -21.58
N LYS A 12 -21.85 25.20 -21.72
CA LYS A 12 -23.19 24.82 -21.27
C LYS A 12 -24.03 24.04 -22.28
N ILE A 13 -23.47 23.60 -23.40
CA ILE A 13 -24.23 22.87 -24.43
C ILE A 13 -23.54 21.55 -24.74
N GLY A 14 -24.09 20.50 -24.14
CA GLY A 14 -23.72 19.11 -24.35
C GLY A 14 -24.16 18.35 -23.11
N GLU A 15 -25.35 17.73 -23.15
CA GLU A 15 -25.65 16.65 -22.22
C GLU A 15 -24.42 15.74 -22.20
N THR A 16 -23.88 15.45 -21.01
CA THR A 16 -22.74 14.54 -20.92
C THR A 16 -23.03 13.30 -21.74
N PRO A 17 -22.14 12.88 -22.64
CA PRO A 17 -22.41 11.75 -23.50
C PRO A 17 -22.80 10.56 -22.63
N GLU A 18 -24.01 10.05 -22.88
CA GLU A 18 -24.51 8.84 -22.25
C GLU A 18 -23.67 7.66 -22.73
N ILE A 19 -23.31 6.80 -21.80
CA ILE A 19 -22.44 5.66 -22.08
C ILE A 19 -23.30 4.48 -22.51
N SER A 20 -22.89 3.79 -23.57
CA SER A 20 -23.54 2.55 -24.01
C SER A 20 -23.63 1.51 -22.88
N LEU A 21 -24.73 0.75 -22.84
CA LEU A 21 -24.95 -0.27 -21.80
C LEU A 21 -23.83 -1.32 -21.74
N GLU A 22 -23.23 -1.66 -22.89
CA GLU A 22 -22.09 -2.59 -22.97
C GLU A 22 -20.87 -2.05 -22.22
N LYS A 23 -20.49 -0.78 -22.47
CA LYS A 23 -19.37 -0.13 -21.78
C LYS A 23 -19.62 0.03 -20.27
N GLN A 24 -20.88 0.29 -19.87
CA GLN A 24 -21.24 0.30 -18.45
C GLN A 24 -21.04 -1.08 -17.80
N GLN A 25 -21.40 -2.16 -18.49
CA GLN A 25 -21.18 -3.53 -18.00
C GLN A 25 -19.69 -3.88 -17.90
N GLU A 26 -18.88 -3.50 -18.90
CA GLU A 26 -17.44 -3.70 -18.88
C GLU A 26 -16.77 -3.06 -17.65
N ILE A 27 -17.21 -1.85 -17.26
CA ILE A 27 -16.67 -1.13 -16.08
C ILE A 27 -17.14 -1.74 -14.76
N ARG A 28 -18.35 -2.33 -14.72
CA ARG A 28 -18.86 -3.00 -13.52
C ARG A 28 -18.01 -4.20 -13.11
N LEU A 29 -17.46 -4.95 -14.07
CA LEU A 29 -16.64 -6.13 -13.78
C LEU A 29 -15.40 -5.83 -12.89
N PRO A 30 -14.48 -4.91 -13.25
CA PRO A 30 -13.35 -4.55 -12.39
C PRO A 30 -13.79 -3.88 -11.08
N LEU A 31 -14.88 -3.11 -11.08
CA LEU A 31 -15.45 -2.53 -9.86
C LEU A 31 -15.94 -3.58 -8.86
N GLU A 32 -16.59 -4.63 -9.35
CA GLU A 32 -17.01 -5.76 -8.51
C GLU A 32 -15.80 -6.51 -7.92
N LYS A 33 -14.72 -6.66 -8.69
CA LYS A 33 -13.47 -7.26 -8.19
C LYS A 33 -12.84 -6.41 -7.10
N ILE A 34 -12.79 -5.08 -7.27
CA ILE A 34 -12.38 -4.15 -6.21
C ILE A 34 -13.24 -4.37 -4.97
N ARG A 35 -14.57 -4.34 -5.13
CA ARG A 35 -15.54 -4.50 -4.03
C ARG A 35 -15.39 -5.83 -3.29
N ALA A 36 -15.16 -6.92 -4.01
CA ALA A 36 -14.90 -8.24 -3.43
C ALA A 36 -13.62 -8.25 -2.59
N ASN A 37 -12.55 -7.61 -3.08
CA ASN A 37 -11.30 -7.45 -2.34
C ASN A 37 -11.49 -6.60 -1.08
N MET A 38 -12.23 -5.50 -1.18
CA MET A 38 -12.57 -4.64 -0.05
C MET A 38 -13.27 -5.44 1.07
N LYS A 39 -14.29 -6.23 0.70
CA LYS A 39 -15.05 -7.08 1.63
C LYS A 39 -14.17 -8.16 2.26
N LYS A 40 -13.28 -8.76 1.47
CA LYS A 40 -12.33 -9.77 1.94
C LYS A 40 -11.38 -9.17 2.96
N GLU A 41 -10.76 -8.02 2.66
CA GLU A 41 -9.85 -7.34 3.59
C GLU A 41 -10.52 -6.99 4.90
N TYR A 42 -11.71 -6.39 4.87
CA TYR A 42 -12.47 -6.07 6.08
C TYR A 42 -12.68 -7.30 6.98
N LYS A 43 -13.08 -8.43 6.39
CA LYS A 43 -13.27 -9.69 7.12
C LYS A 43 -11.96 -10.21 7.73
N TRP A 44 -10.88 -10.22 6.95
CA TRP A 44 -9.58 -10.69 7.44
C TRP A 44 -9.02 -9.78 8.54
N THR A 45 -9.18 -8.46 8.43
CA THR A 45 -8.73 -7.54 9.47
C THR A 45 -9.51 -7.72 10.77
N ILE A 46 -10.84 -7.86 10.71
CA ILE A 46 -11.65 -8.15 11.90
C ILE A 46 -11.22 -9.46 12.55
N LEU A 47 -11.03 -10.50 11.72
CA LEU A 47 -10.60 -11.80 12.21
C LEU A 47 -9.20 -11.75 12.84
N SER A 48 -8.32 -10.83 12.41
CA SER A 48 -6.96 -10.70 12.94
C SER A 48 -6.88 -10.05 14.33
N PHE A 49 -7.83 -9.21 14.73
CA PHE A 49 -7.75 -8.47 15.99
C PHE A 49 -7.67 -9.36 17.25
N PRO A 50 -8.48 -10.42 17.40
CA PRO A 50 -8.36 -11.33 18.54
C PRO A 50 -6.98 -11.96 18.68
N PHE A 51 -6.28 -12.22 17.57
CA PHE A 51 -4.93 -12.80 17.59
C PHE A 51 -3.90 -11.83 18.18
N LEU A 52 -4.15 -10.52 18.16
CA LEU A 52 -3.26 -9.55 18.80
C LEU A 52 -3.21 -9.71 20.32
N PHE A 53 -4.29 -10.21 20.94
CA PHE A 53 -4.32 -10.43 22.39
C PHE A 53 -3.47 -11.61 22.84
N ILE A 54 -3.09 -12.52 21.94
CA ILE A 54 -2.16 -13.61 22.23
C ILE A 54 -0.79 -13.05 22.67
N PHE A 55 -0.39 -11.90 22.12
CA PHE A 55 0.87 -11.24 22.48
C PHE A 55 0.93 -10.79 23.95
N LEU A 56 -0.22 -10.61 24.62
CA LEU A 56 -0.26 -10.26 26.04
C LEU A 56 0.39 -11.34 26.92
N PHE A 57 0.30 -12.62 26.55
CA PHE A 57 0.90 -13.72 27.32
C PHE A 57 2.43 -13.69 27.32
N PHE A 58 3.05 -13.02 26.34
CA PHE A 58 4.50 -12.90 26.24
C PHE A 58 5.06 -11.65 26.92
N LEU A 59 4.18 -10.72 27.32
CA LEU A 59 4.59 -9.49 27.98
C LEU A 59 4.67 -9.68 29.50
N LYS A 60 5.82 -9.34 30.06
CA LYS A 60 6.05 -9.32 31.51
C LYS A 60 6.07 -7.88 32.02
N GLY A 61 5.35 -7.64 33.11
CA GLY A 61 5.29 -6.35 33.79
C GLY A 61 4.13 -5.46 33.30
N MET A 62 3.44 -4.82 34.25
CA MET A 62 2.24 -4.03 33.96
C MET A 62 2.50 -2.86 33.01
N TYR A 63 3.69 -2.25 33.07
CA TYR A 63 4.06 -1.16 32.17
C TYR A 63 4.02 -1.59 30.70
N LYS A 64 4.66 -2.71 30.36
CA LYS A 64 4.70 -3.25 28.98
C LYS A 64 3.30 -3.61 28.49
N ILE A 65 2.48 -4.22 29.36
CA ILE A 65 1.08 -4.56 29.05
C ILE A 65 0.27 -3.29 28.77
N SER A 66 0.37 -2.27 29.62
CA SER A 66 -0.37 -1.00 29.48
C SER A 66 -0.02 -0.28 28.18
N VAL A 67 1.28 -0.13 27.89
CA VAL A 67 1.74 0.51 26.64
C VAL A 67 1.31 -0.30 25.41
N PHE A 68 1.37 -1.63 25.46
CA PHE A 68 0.89 -2.48 24.36
C PHE A 68 -0.62 -2.31 24.12
N LEU A 69 -1.44 -2.31 25.18
CA LEU A 69 -2.89 -2.07 25.07
C LEU A 69 -3.20 -0.69 24.50
N MET A 70 -2.44 0.34 24.87
CA MET A 70 -2.56 1.69 24.30
C MET A 70 -2.26 1.68 22.79
N LEU A 71 -1.16 1.03 22.36
CA LEU A 71 -0.82 0.90 20.94
C LEU A 71 -1.90 0.15 20.15
N VAL A 72 -2.43 -0.95 20.70
CA VAL A 72 -3.54 -1.70 20.09
C VAL A 72 -4.79 -0.83 19.98
N GLY A 73 -5.14 -0.08 21.03
CA GLY A 73 -6.27 0.85 21.02
C GLY A 73 -6.17 1.91 19.93
N ILE A 74 -5.00 2.54 19.77
CA ILE A 74 -4.74 3.51 18.70
C ILE A 74 -4.85 2.83 17.33
N GLY A 75 -4.28 1.63 17.17
CA GLY A 75 -4.37 0.85 15.93
C GLY A 75 -5.81 0.49 15.55
N ILE A 76 -6.65 0.14 16.52
CA ILE A 76 -8.09 -0.11 16.33
C ILE A 76 -8.80 1.17 15.87
N LEU A 77 -8.53 2.32 16.49
CA LEU A 77 -9.13 3.60 16.11
C LEU A 77 -8.79 3.99 14.67
N ILE A 78 -7.51 3.90 14.29
CA ILE A 78 -7.05 4.18 12.92
C ILE A 78 -7.73 3.23 11.92
N THR A 79 -7.80 1.94 12.26
CA THR A 79 -8.44 0.93 11.42
C THR A 79 -9.94 1.17 11.28
N ALA A 80 -10.62 1.55 12.36
CA ALA A 80 -12.04 1.89 12.35
C ALA A 80 -12.33 3.12 11.49
N TYR A 81 -11.50 4.17 11.59
CA TYR A 81 -11.59 5.36 10.75
C TYR A 81 -11.44 5.00 9.27
N TYR A 82 -10.38 4.26 8.94
CA TYR A 82 -10.10 3.81 7.58
C TYR A 82 -11.28 3.02 7.01
N PHE A 83 -11.76 1.98 7.71
CA PHE A 83 -12.87 1.17 7.23
C PHE A 83 -14.20 1.92 7.17
N SER A 84 -14.38 2.98 7.96
CA SER A 84 -15.56 3.85 7.86
C SER A 84 -15.59 4.57 6.51
N LYS A 85 -14.47 5.18 6.08
CA LYS A 85 -14.35 5.80 4.75
C LYS A 85 -14.46 4.75 3.64
N PHE A 86 -13.80 3.62 3.83
CA PHE A 86 -13.83 2.50 2.89
C PHE A 86 -15.25 1.95 2.66
N ARG A 87 -16.07 1.89 3.72
CA ARG A 87 -17.47 1.46 3.63
C ARG A 87 -18.35 2.46 2.89
N VAL A 88 -18.11 3.76 3.03
CA VAL A 88 -18.81 4.80 2.26
C VAL A 88 -18.53 4.60 0.77
N PHE A 89 -17.27 4.42 0.39
CA PHE A 89 -16.90 4.15 -0.99
C PHE A 89 -17.49 2.83 -1.53
N TYR A 90 -17.41 1.75 -0.74
CA TYR A 90 -18.03 0.46 -1.07
C TYR A 90 -19.52 0.60 -1.41
N LYS A 91 -20.27 1.37 -0.62
CA LYS A 91 -21.70 1.61 -0.86
C LYS A 91 -21.90 2.40 -2.14
N LYS A 92 -21.10 3.45 -2.35
CA LYS A 92 -21.19 4.33 -3.52
C LYS A 92 -21.00 3.58 -4.84
N ILE A 93 -20.03 2.66 -4.92
CA ILE A 93 -19.84 1.79 -6.10
C ILE A 93 -21.11 0.99 -6.44
N ASN A 94 -21.93 0.61 -5.46
CA ASN A 94 -23.13 -0.19 -5.69
C ASN A 94 -24.37 0.64 -6.04
N THR A 95 -24.46 1.86 -5.53
CA THR A 95 -25.67 2.70 -5.65
C THR A 95 -25.58 3.72 -6.76
N GLN A 96 -24.37 4.13 -7.14
CA GLN A 96 -24.16 5.12 -8.19
C GLN A 96 -24.37 4.46 -9.56
N SER A 97 -25.18 5.11 -10.40
CA SER A 97 -25.27 4.74 -11.81
C SER A 97 -24.11 5.37 -12.59
N PHE A 98 -23.53 4.62 -13.52
CA PHE A 98 -22.32 5.01 -14.26
C PHE A 98 -22.68 5.42 -15.68
N ASP A 99 -23.83 6.07 -15.82
CA ASP A 99 -24.52 6.21 -17.10
C ASP A 99 -24.00 7.41 -17.88
N THR A 100 -23.31 8.34 -17.20
CA THR A 100 -22.74 9.57 -17.77
C THR A 100 -21.22 9.60 -17.65
N TYR A 101 -20.56 10.22 -18.63
CA TYR A 101 -19.10 10.38 -18.59
C TYR A 101 -18.59 11.12 -17.33
N HIS A 102 -19.31 12.13 -16.84
CA HIS A 102 -18.96 12.81 -15.59
C HIS A 102 -18.99 11.86 -14.38
N SER A 103 -19.93 10.91 -14.33
CA SER A 103 -20.01 9.93 -13.25
C SER A 103 -18.77 9.02 -13.21
N LEU A 104 -18.21 8.68 -14.39
CA LEU A 104 -16.99 7.90 -14.53
C LEU A 104 -15.73 8.68 -14.16
N LEU A 105 -15.65 9.96 -14.54
CA LEU A 105 -14.57 10.84 -14.10
C LEU A 105 -14.55 10.98 -12.57
N ASN A 106 -15.73 11.17 -11.96
CA ASN A 106 -15.84 11.22 -10.51
C ASN A 106 -15.44 9.88 -9.86
N LEU A 107 -15.83 8.75 -10.45
CA LEU A 107 -15.40 7.42 -10.00
C LEU A 107 -13.87 7.27 -10.04
N ARG A 108 -13.22 7.69 -11.14
CA ARG A 108 -11.75 7.67 -11.27
C ARG A 108 -11.06 8.46 -10.16
N TYR A 109 -11.56 9.67 -9.89
CA TYR A 109 -11.06 10.50 -8.78
C TYR A 109 -11.21 9.79 -7.43
N GLU A 110 -12.36 9.18 -7.17
CA GLU A 110 -12.61 8.47 -5.91
C GLU A 110 -11.76 7.21 -5.75
N LEU A 111 -11.47 6.49 -6.83
CA LEU A 111 -10.56 5.35 -6.82
C LEU A 111 -9.14 5.77 -6.44
N VAL A 112 -8.66 6.90 -6.94
CA VAL A 112 -7.37 7.50 -6.53
C VAL A 112 -7.41 7.87 -5.05
N LEU A 113 -8.43 8.59 -4.62
CA LEU A 113 -8.57 9.02 -3.23
C LEU A 113 -8.59 7.83 -2.26
N ASN A 114 -9.30 6.76 -2.60
CA ASN A 114 -9.31 5.53 -1.80
C ASN A 114 -7.95 4.81 -1.79
N THR A 115 -7.21 4.87 -2.90
CA THR A 115 -5.84 4.35 -2.98
C THR A 115 -4.89 5.13 -2.07
N GLU A 116 -4.98 6.45 -2.04
CA GLU A 116 -4.16 7.29 -1.13
C GLU A 116 -4.53 7.06 0.35
N LEU A 117 -5.83 6.92 0.65
CA LEU A 117 -6.28 6.53 1.99
C LEU A 117 -5.74 5.16 2.40
N TYR A 118 -5.68 4.20 1.46
CA TYR A 118 -5.08 2.88 1.69
C TYR A 118 -3.58 3.00 2.04
N LYS A 119 -2.81 3.75 1.24
CA LYS A 119 -1.37 3.97 1.51
C LYS A 119 -1.16 4.62 2.88
N SER A 120 -1.94 5.65 3.18
CA SER A 120 -1.88 6.38 4.44
C SER A 120 -2.19 5.47 5.63
N TYR A 121 -3.22 4.63 5.52
CA TYR A 121 -3.57 3.64 6.54
C TYR A 121 -2.38 2.71 6.86
N TYR A 122 -1.76 2.12 5.84
CA TYR A 122 -0.60 1.24 6.04
C TYR A 122 0.59 1.99 6.62
N LEU A 123 0.85 3.22 6.17
CA LEU A 123 1.94 4.06 6.68
C LEU A 123 1.75 4.39 8.17
N CYS A 124 0.52 4.69 8.60
CA CYS A 124 0.20 4.93 10.01
C CYS A 124 0.40 3.69 10.91
N LEU A 125 0.26 2.47 10.37
CA LEU A 125 0.51 1.25 11.13
C LEU A 125 2.00 0.96 11.36
N VAL A 126 2.88 1.41 10.46
CA VAL A 126 4.34 1.19 10.56
C VAL A 126 4.91 1.61 11.92
N PRO A 127 4.73 2.86 12.41
CA PRO A 127 5.27 3.27 13.71
C PRO A 127 4.63 2.54 14.88
N LEU A 128 3.38 2.07 14.77
CA LEU A 128 2.73 1.27 15.82
C LEU A 128 3.34 -0.13 15.94
N VAL A 129 3.53 -0.81 14.80
CA VAL A 129 4.16 -2.13 14.76
C VAL A 129 5.61 -2.03 15.25
N PHE A 130 6.32 -0.99 14.83
CA PHE A 130 7.66 -0.68 15.32
C PHE A 130 7.71 -0.49 16.84
N SER A 131 6.79 0.31 17.38
CA SER A 131 6.73 0.57 18.82
C SER A 131 6.43 -0.70 19.61
N ALA A 132 5.53 -1.55 19.10
CA ALA A 132 5.27 -2.86 19.67
C ALA A 132 6.51 -3.75 19.62
N TYR A 133 7.23 -3.79 18.49
CA TYR A 133 8.47 -4.54 18.34
C TYR A 133 9.53 -4.12 19.37
N VAL A 134 9.79 -2.82 19.54
CA VAL A 134 10.69 -2.32 20.59
C VAL A 134 10.27 -2.84 21.96
N LEU A 135 8.99 -2.77 22.29
CA LEU A 135 8.48 -3.15 23.60
C LEU A 135 8.75 -4.63 23.96
N PHE A 136 8.75 -5.52 22.95
CA PHE A 136 9.12 -6.94 23.12
C PHE A 136 10.63 -7.14 23.32
N PHE A 137 11.47 -6.46 22.53
CA PHE A 137 12.90 -6.75 22.45
C PHE A 137 13.81 -5.80 23.26
N PHE A 138 13.28 -4.70 23.79
CA PHE A 138 14.04 -3.80 24.66
C PHE A 138 14.21 -4.45 26.04
N VAL A 139 15.34 -5.14 26.20
CA VAL A 139 15.69 -5.89 27.41
C VAL A 139 17.01 -5.38 28.02
N GLU A 140 18.00 -4.95 27.21
CA GLU A 140 19.29 -4.45 27.72
C GLU A 140 19.81 -3.25 26.92
N GLN A 141 20.29 -2.20 27.60
CA GLN A 141 20.80 -0.96 26.99
C GLN A 141 22.24 -1.10 26.45
N ASN A 142 22.55 -2.21 25.77
CA ASN A 142 23.84 -2.37 25.10
C ASN A 142 23.76 -1.78 23.67
N PHE A 143 24.76 -0.99 23.28
CA PHE A 143 24.88 -0.42 21.93
C PHE A 143 24.71 -1.48 20.82
N GLN A 144 25.26 -2.68 21.03
CA GLN A 144 25.15 -3.78 20.06
C GLN A 144 23.70 -4.26 19.87
N GLU A 145 22.92 -4.36 20.95
CA GLU A 145 21.51 -4.77 20.90
C GLU A 145 20.65 -3.67 20.28
N VAL A 146 20.92 -2.41 20.60
CA VAL A 146 20.26 -1.26 19.97
C VAL A 146 20.54 -1.23 18.46
N ALA A 147 21.79 -1.48 18.05
CA ALA A 147 22.17 -1.54 16.63
C ALA A 147 21.47 -2.70 15.89
N LYS A 148 21.37 -3.89 16.51
CA LYS A 148 20.62 -5.04 15.94
C LYS A 148 19.14 -4.72 15.77
N ILE A 149 18.52 -4.14 16.80
CA ILE A 149 17.12 -3.72 16.77
C ILE A 149 16.92 -2.72 15.62
N PHE A 150 17.74 -1.68 15.53
CA PHE A 150 17.66 -0.67 14.47
C PHE A 150 17.86 -1.27 13.06
N GLY A 151 18.85 -2.14 12.88
CA GLY A 151 19.09 -2.82 11.59
C GLY A 151 17.91 -3.71 11.19
N SER A 152 17.36 -4.48 12.12
CA SER A 152 16.17 -5.31 11.87
C SER A 152 14.94 -4.46 11.51
N MET A 153 14.78 -3.30 12.13
CA MET A 153 13.67 -2.39 11.83
C MET A 153 13.75 -1.80 10.43
N LEU A 154 14.93 -1.34 10.01
CA LEU A 154 15.13 -0.85 8.63
C LEU A 154 14.79 -1.94 7.60
N PHE A 155 15.24 -3.16 7.86
CA PHE A 155 14.92 -4.32 7.02
C PHE A 155 13.41 -4.58 6.93
N PHE A 156 12.72 -4.67 8.07
CA PHE A 156 11.28 -4.92 8.09
C PHE A 156 10.47 -3.78 7.49
N THR A 157 10.90 -2.53 7.63
CA THR A 157 10.25 -1.38 6.98
C THR A 157 10.33 -1.47 5.46
N ILE A 158 11.50 -1.84 4.92
CA ILE A 158 11.67 -2.04 3.47
C ILE A 158 10.76 -3.18 2.99
N LEU A 159 10.76 -4.32 3.68
CA LEU A 159 9.89 -5.45 3.35
C LEU A 159 8.41 -5.08 3.40
N PHE A 160 7.99 -4.36 4.45
CA PHE A 160 6.61 -3.92 4.63
C PHE A 160 6.17 -2.97 3.51
N TYR A 161 7.04 -2.06 3.09
CA TYR A 161 6.80 -1.18 1.94
C TYR A 161 6.55 -1.99 0.65
N PHE A 162 7.40 -2.95 0.33
CA PHE A 162 7.22 -3.80 -0.87
C PHE A 162 5.96 -4.66 -0.78
N TYR A 163 5.69 -5.23 0.40
CA TYR A 163 4.51 -6.05 0.64
C TYR A 163 3.22 -5.24 0.47
N GLY A 164 3.10 -4.10 1.15
CA GLY A 164 1.92 -3.23 1.07
C GLY A 164 1.67 -2.74 -0.36
N LYS A 165 2.74 -2.37 -1.07
CA LYS A 165 2.66 -1.98 -2.48
C LYS A 165 2.20 -3.10 -3.40
N THR A 166 2.71 -4.32 -3.21
CA THR A 166 2.32 -5.49 -4.00
C THR A 166 0.84 -5.81 -3.80
N ILE A 167 0.36 -5.74 -2.55
CA ILE A 167 -1.07 -5.91 -2.26
C ILE A 167 -1.90 -4.84 -2.96
N LEU A 168 -1.50 -3.57 -2.83
CA LEU A 168 -2.21 -2.45 -3.45
C LEU A 168 -2.32 -2.63 -4.98
N LYS A 169 -1.23 -2.97 -5.65
CA LYS A 169 -1.20 -3.24 -7.11
C LYS A 169 -2.12 -4.41 -7.48
N ASN A 170 -2.03 -5.52 -6.74
CA ASN A 170 -2.74 -6.76 -7.09
C ASN A 170 -4.23 -6.73 -6.78
N LYS A 171 -4.65 -6.06 -5.70
CA LYS A 171 -6.05 -6.00 -5.26
C LYS A 171 -6.82 -4.82 -5.83
N TYR A 172 -6.14 -3.70 -6.10
CA TYR A 172 -6.78 -2.45 -6.50
C TYR A 172 -6.19 -1.90 -7.80
N GLY A 173 -4.88 -1.66 -7.84
CA GLY A 173 -4.21 -0.93 -8.92
C GLY A 173 -4.49 -1.48 -10.32
N LYS A 174 -4.43 -2.80 -10.51
CA LYS A 174 -4.70 -3.41 -11.83
C LYS A 174 -6.13 -3.17 -12.34
N TYR A 175 -7.12 -3.16 -11.45
CA TYR A 175 -8.52 -2.93 -11.81
C TYR A 175 -8.80 -1.43 -12.02
N ILE A 176 -8.11 -0.57 -11.27
CA ILE A 176 -8.20 0.88 -11.47
C ILE A 176 -7.60 1.28 -12.83
N LEU A 177 -6.52 0.63 -13.25
CA LEU A 177 -6.00 0.81 -14.61
C LEU A 177 -6.99 0.34 -15.67
N GLU A 178 -7.54 -0.86 -15.51
CA GLU A 178 -8.56 -1.41 -16.42
C GLU A 178 -9.73 -0.44 -16.59
N ILE A 179 -10.25 0.11 -15.47
CA ILE A 179 -11.29 1.15 -15.50
C ILE A 179 -10.79 2.41 -16.23
N SER A 180 -9.59 2.89 -15.93
CA SER A 180 -9.04 4.11 -16.55
C SER A 180 -8.85 3.96 -18.06
N GLU A 181 -8.41 2.79 -18.52
CA GLU A 181 -8.28 2.47 -19.94
C GLU A 181 -9.65 2.43 -20.64
N LEU A 182 -10.64 1.80 -20.01
CA LEU A 182 -12.02 1.80 -20.51
C LEU A 182 -12.59 3.23 -20.61
N VAL A 183 -12.37 4.08 -19.60
CA VAL A 183 -12.80 5.50 -19.65
C VAL A 183 -12.10 6.25 -20.79
N ASN A 184 -10.80 6.04 -20.98
CA ASN A 184 -10.04 6.72 -22.02
C ASN A 184 -10.44 6.28 -23.43
N GLN A 185 -10.89 5.04 -23.63
CA GLN A 185 -11.45 4.60 -24.92
C GLN A 185 -12.75 5.30 -25.29
N MET A 186 -13.50 5.81 -24.29
CA MET A 186 -14.78 6.47 -24.49
C MET A 186 -14.66 7.97 -24.75
N ASN A 187 -13.49 8.56 -24.46
CA ASN A 187 -13.24 9.97 -24.72
C ASN A 187 -12.25 10.12 -25.89
N ASN A 188 -12.67 10.81 -26.95
CA ASN A 188 -11.77 11.16 -28.07
C ASN A 188 -10.70 12.18 -27.64
N HIS A 189 -10.88 12.85 -26.49
CA HIS A 189 -9.85 13.66 -25.87
C HIS A 189 -9.00 12.81 -24.92
N GLN A 190 -7.68 12.81 -25.14
CA GLN A 190 -6.74 12.37 -24.10
C GLN A 190 -6.99 13.23 -22.86
N ASP A 191 -7.55 12.63 -21.81
CA ASP A 191 -7.63 13.32 -20.53
C ASP A 191 -6.26 13.25 -19.83
N ASP A 192 -5.87 14.36 -19.20
CA ASP A 192 -4.60 14.44 -18.46
C ASP A 192 -4.62 13.66 -17.14
N PHE A 193 -5.69 12.88 -16.89
CA PHE A 193 -5.81 12.10 -15.66
C PHE A 193 -4.75 11.00 -15.66
N GLN A 194 -3.72 11.26 -14.87
CA GLN A 194 -2.70 10.31 -14.55
C GLN A 194 -3.07 9.68 -13.21
N TYR A 195 -3.84 8.59 -13.22
CA TYR A 195 -3.76 7.64 -12.11
C TYR A 195 -2.28 7.37 -11.94
N ASP A 196 -1.72 7.59 -10.74
CA ASP A 196 -0.28 7.55 -10.50
C ASP A 196 0.30 6.22 -10.96
N ARG A 197 0.65 6.17 -12.25
CA ARG A 197 1.21 5.02 -12.92
C ARG A 197 2.56 4.75 -12.31
N ALA A 198 3.20 5.67 -11.57
CA ALA A 198 4.43 5.38 -10.85
C ALA A 198 4.21 4.32 -9.77
N THR A 199 3.06 4.30 -9.06
CA THR A 199 2.80 3.19 -8.11
C THR A 199 2.70 1.81 -8.77
N ILE A 200 2.35 1.75 -10.06
CA ILE A 200 2.23 0.51 -10.83
C ILE A 200 3.48 0.20 -11.68
N LYS A 201 4.14 1.25 -12.22
CA LYS A 201 5.35 1.29 -13.06
C LYS A 201 6.60 1.61 -12.25
N MET A 202 6.76 0.98 -11.09
CA MET A 202 8.05 1.00 -10.40
C MET A 202 9.09 0.07 -11.03
N GLU A 203 8.76 -0.57 -12.16
CA GLU A 203 9.72 -1.14 -13.11
C GLU A 203 10.86 -0.16 -13.41
N LYS A 204 10.57 1.15 -13.43
CA LYS A 204 11.57 2.16 -13.82
C LYS A 204 12.57 2.53 -12.72
N TYR A 205 12.19 2.45 -11.44
CA TYR A 205 13.04 2.87 -10.31
C TYR A 205 13.89 1.73 -9.74
N PHE A 206 13.43 0.49 -9.89
CA PHE A 206 14.20 -0.73 -9.60
C PHE A 206 14.32 -1.59 -10.84
N SER A 207 14.60 -0.96 -12.00
CA SER A 207 14.81 -1.66 -13.27
C SER A 207 15.82 -2.78 -13.12
N PHE A 208 16.83 -2.60 -12.28
CA PHE A 208 17.77 -3.63 -11.88
C PHE A 208 17.15 -4.92 -11.28
N PHE A 209 16.20 -4.80 -10.35
CA PHE A 209 15.52 -5.96 -9.77
C PHE A 209 14.72 -6.69 -10.85
N GLU A 210 13.95 -5.97 -11.66
CA GLU A 210 13.15 -6.61 -12.70
C GLU A 210 13.96 -7.11 -13.90
N ASN A 211 15.01 -6.40 -14.31
CA ASN A 211 15.92 -6.77 -15.40
C ASN A 211 16.65 -8.09 -15.12
N THR A 212 16.82 -8.46 -13.85
CA THR A 212 17.43 -9.73 -13.47
C THR A 212 16.43 -10.88 -13.42
N GLN A 213 15.13 -10.62 -13.39
CA GLN A 213 14.10 -11.66 -13.33
C GLN A 213 14.08 -12.56 -14.58
N PRO A 214 14.15 -12.05 -15.84
CA PRO A 214 14.21 -12.87 -17.04
C PRO A 214 15.34 -13.90 -17.00
N SER A 215 16.55 -13.51 -16.58
CA SER A 215 17.71 -14.41 -16.51
C SER A 215 17.50 -15.58 -15.56
N PHE A 216 16.76 -15.37 -14.45
CA PHE A 216 16.42 -16.44 -13.51
C PHE A 216 15.29 -17.33 -14.04
N VAL A 217 14.30 -16.76 -14.72
CA VAL A 217 13.20 -17.54 -15.33
C VAL A 217 13.70 -18.36 -16.53
N GLU A 218 14.65 -17.84 -17.31
CA GLU A 218 15.30 -18.57 -18.40
C GLU A 218 16.09 -19.78 -17.88
N LYS A 219 16.86 -19.61 -16.80
CA LYS A 219 17.67 -20.70 -16.22
C LYS A 219 16.87 -21.72 -15.40
N PHE A 220 15.84 -21.29 -14.69
CA PHE A 220 15.15 -22.12 -13.68
C PHE A 220 13.64 -22.28 -13.93
N GLY A 221 13.14 -21.83 -15.09
CA GLY A 221 11.75 -21.97 -15.50
C GLY A 221 10.77 -21.32 -14.52
N LYS A 222 9.67 -22.03 -14.22
CA LYS A 222 8.58 -21.52 -13.35
C LYS A 222 9.04 -21.20 -11.92
N SER A 223 10.04 -21.91 -11.42
CA SER A 223 10.65 -21.70 -10.10
C SER A 223 11.63 -20.52 -10.07
N GLY A 224 12.07 -20.02 -11.23
CA GLY A 224 13.01 -18.90 -11.34
C GLY A 224 12.51 -17.59 -10.73
N LYS A 225 11.19 -17.36 -10.73
CA LYS A 225 10.60 -16.19 -10.04
C LYS A 225 10.81 -16.24 -8.54
N VAL A 226 10.72 -17.44 -7.94
CA VAL A 226 10.91 -17.63 -6.50
C VAL A 226 12.38 -17.49 -6.13
N LEU A 227 13.28 -18.07 -6.94
CA LEU A 227 14.73 -17.98 -6.75
C LEU A 227 15.26 -16.55 -6.89
N HIS A 228 14.73 -15.77 -7.83
CA HIS A 228 15.06 -14.36 -8.01
C HIS A 228 14.75 -13.54 -6.76
N ILE A 229 13.57 -13.76 -6.17
CA ILE A 229 13.18 -13.11 -4.91
C ILE A 229 14.14 -13.53 -3.78
N ILE A 230 14.45 -14.81 -3.65
CA ILE A 230 15.37 -15.33 -2.61
C ILE A 230 16.77 -14.71 -2.76
N PHE A 231 17.28 -14.62 -3.99
CA PHE A 231 18.60 -14.04 -4.28
C PHE A 231 18.69 -12.57 -3.86
N TRP A 232 17.66 -11.78 -4.16
CA TRP A 232 17.60 -10.37 -3.77
C TRP A 232 17.45 -10.19 -2.25
N ILE A 233 16.68 -11.06 -1.60
CA ILE A 233 16.60 -11.11 -0.13
C ILE A 233 17.98 -11.43 0.46
N PHE A 234 18.73 -12.37 -0.13
CA PHE A 234 20.07 -12.73 0.31
C PHE A 234 21.06 -11.57 0.14
N ILE A 235 21.06 -10.87 -1.00
CA ILE A 235 21.89 -9.67 -1.21
C ILE A 235 21.58 -8.60 -0.17
N LEU A 236 20.30 -8.35 0.11
CA LEU A 236 19.89 -7.41 1.14
C LEU A 236 20.40 -7.84 2.52
N PHE A 237 20.36 -9.13 2.82
CA PHE A 237 20.89 -9.69 4.07
C PHE A 237 22.41 -9.49 4.20
N VAL A 238 23.16 -9.72 3.12
CA VAL A 238 24.61 -9.47 3.07
C VAL A 238 24.91 -7.98 3.24
N ALA A 239 24.16 -7.09 2.58
CA ALA A 239 24.33 -5.65 2.73
C ALA A 239 24.08 -5.18 4.17
N LEU A 240 23.04 -5.70 4.82
CA LEU A 240 22.73 -5.41 6.23
C LEU A 240 23.78 -5.99 7.18
N PHE A 241 24.31 -7.18 6.89
CA PHE A 241 25.40 -7.78 7.65
C PHE A 241 26.66 -6.91 7.57
N ILE A 242 27.04 -6.45 6.38
CA ILE A 242 28.18 -5.55 6.17
C ILE A 242 27.96 -4.23 6.91
N LEU A 243 26.77 -3.63 6.82
CA LEU A 243 26.43 -2.43 7.58
C LEU A 243 26.53 -2.64 9.09
N GLY A 244 26.01 -3.76 9.60
CA GLY A 244 26.13 -4.12 11.01
C GLY A 244 27.57 -4.31 11.45
N PHE A 245 28.41 -4.93 10.62
CA PHE A 245 29.84 -5.09 10.87
C PHE A 245 30.57 -3.75 10.90
N ILE A 246 30.28 -2.85 9.95
CA ILE A 246 30.85 -1.49 9.92
C ILE A 246 30.47 -0.72 11.19
N VAL A 247 29.20 -0.73 11.57
CA VAL A 247 28.73 -0.06 12.80
C VAL A 247 29.38 -0.66 14.05
N GLY A 248 29.49 -2.00 14.12
CA GLY A 248 30.17 -2.69 15.22
C GLY A 248 31.67 -2.37 15.31
N PHE A 249 32.36 -2.33 14.17
CA PHE A 249 33.77 -1.98 14.08
C PHE A 249 34.03 -0.55 14.53
N PHE A 250 33.23 0.41 14.06
CA PHE A 250 33.34 1.81 14.51
C PHE A 250 32.96 1.95 15.99
N GLY A 251 31.92 1.26 16.46
CA GLY A 251 31.54 1.26 17.88
C GLY A 251 32.67 0.76 18.78
N ALA A 252 33.35 -0.33 18.41
CA ALA A 252 34.50 -0.84 19.15
C ALA A 252 35.72 0.11 19.09
N MET A 253 35.95 0.77 17.96
CA MET A 253 37.04 1.75 17.80
C MET A 253 36.82 3.00 18.67
N PHE A 254 35.60 3.52 18.74
CA PHE A 254 35.29 4.74 19.52
C PHE A 254 35.16 4.47 21.03
N ASN A 255 34.83 3.24 21.45
CA ASN A 255 34.75 2.88 22.87
C ASN A 255 36.12 2.67 23.53
N ASN A 256 37.20 2.55 22.76
CA ASN A 256 38.57 2.41 23.26
C ASN A 256 39.31 3.75 23.46
N ASN A 257 38.64 4.89 23.26
CA ASN A 257 39.23 6.24 23.37
C ASN A 257 38.67 7.08 24.55
N PHE A 258 38.07 6.45 25.56
CA PHE A 258 37.72 7.07 26.85
C PHE A 258 38.26 6.26 28.02
#